data_AF-A0A7C6HEN2-F1
#
_entry.id   AF-A0A7C6HEN2-F1
#
_cell.length_a   1.000
_cell.length_b   1.000
_cell.length_c   1.000
_cell.angle_alpha   90.00
_cell.angle_beta   90.00
_cell.angle_gamma   90.00
#
_symmetry.space_group_name_H-M   'P 1'
#
loop_
_entity.id
_entity.type
_entity.pdbx_description
1 polymer ?
#
loop_
_entity_poly.entity_id
_entity_poly.type
_entity_poly.pdbx_seq_one_letter_code
_entity_poly.pdbx_strand_id
1 'polypeptide(L)' 'LRWDIQGGLITLPKSVHPDRIASNINIYDFELSAEDMAAIDSLNQDRRVGPDPDHFNF' A
#
# COMPACT_ATOMS: atom_id res chain seq x y z
N LEU A 1 1.04 0.33 -3.41
CA LEU A 1 0.12 0.40 -4.56
C LEU A 1 0.19 -0.85 -5.44
N ARG A 2 1.26 -1.07 -6.22
CA ARG A 2 1.36 -2.30 -7.03
C ARG A 2 1.32 -3.57 -6.16
N TRP A 3 2.10 -3.58 -5.08
CA TRP A 3 2.09 -4.66 -4.09
C TRP A 3 0.68 -4.91 -3.52
N ASP A 4 -0.04 -3.85 -3.12
CA ASP A 4 -1.42 -3.99 -2.62
C ASP A 4 -2.33 -4.70 -3.63
N ILE A 5 -2.35 -4.22 -4.89
CA ILE A 5 -3.21 -4.77 -5.94
C ILE A 5 -2.83 -6.20 -6.30
N GLN A 6 -1.53 -6.50 -6.41
CA GLN A 6 -1.06 -7.86 -6.74
C GLN A 6 -1.31 -8.85 -5.59
N GLY A 7 -1.35 -8.35 -4.35
CA GLY A 7 -1.78 -9.10 -3.16
C GLY A 7 -3.30 -9.22 -2.99
N GLY A 8 -4.10 -8.68 -3.92
CA GLY A 8 -5.57 -8.74 -3.87
C GLY A 8 -6.21 -7.75 -2.89
N LEU A 9 -5.47 -6.74 -2.41
CA LEU A 9 -5.96 -5.70 -1.53
C LEU A 9 -6.43 -4.48 -2.32
N ILE A 10 -7.66 -4.03 -2.06
CA ILE A 10 -8.16 -2.76 -2.59
C ILE A 10 -7.44 -1.62 -1.86
N THR A 11 -6.81 -0.71 -2.62
CA THR A 11 -6.02 0.41 -2.08
C THR A 11 -6.67 1.76 -2.42
N LEU A 12 -6.64 2.71 -1.48
CA LEU A 12 -7.26 4.03 -1.59
C LEU A 12 -6.24 5.15 -1.29
N PRO A 13 -5.23 5.38 -2.15
CA PRO A 13 -4.18 6.36 -1.89
C PRO A 13 -4.73 7.80 -1.87
N LYS A 14 -4.54 8.49 -0.74
CA LYS A 14 -4.91 9.91 -0.60
C LYS A 14 -3.86 10.81 -1.25
N SER A 15 -4.30 11.72 -2.12
CA SER A 15 -3.49 12.84 -2.63
C SER A 15 -4.39 14.03 -2.95
N VAL A 16 -3.84 15.25 -2.85
CA VAL A 16 -4.47 16.49 -3.33
C VAL A 16 -3.76 17.06 -4.56
N HIS A 17 -2.59 16.52 -4.92
CA HIS A 17 -1.80 16.98 -6.06
C HIS A 17 -2.16 16.17 -7.31
N PRO A 18 -2.58 16.81 -8.42
CA PRO A 18 -3.01 16.12 -9.64
C PRO A 18 -1.97 15.16 -10.21
N ASP A 19 -0.71 15.56 -10.29
CA ASP A 19 0.37 14.73 -10.85
C ASP A 19 0.58 13.45 -10.02
N ARG A 20 0.44 13.55 -8.69
CA ARG A 20 0.52 12.40 -7.79
C ARG A 20 -0.69 11.48 -7.94
N ILE A 21 -1.89 12.03 -8.17
CA ILE A 21 -3.09 11.22 -8.44
C ILE A 21 -2.88 10.43 -9.72
N ALA A 22 -2.43 11.08 -10.80
CA ALA A 22 -2.15 10.42 -12.07
C ALA A 22 -1.05 9.34 -11.94
N SER A 23 0.05 9.66 -11.26
CA SER A 23 1.14 8.70 -11.02
C SER A 23 0.72 7.51 -10.15
N ASN A 24 -0.13 7.72 -9.14
CA ASN A 24 -0.64 6.62 -8.30
C ASN A 24 -1.52 5.63 -9.09
N ILE A 25 -2.18 6.09 -10.16
CA ILE A 25 -3.00 5.26 -11.04
C ILE A 25 -2.13 4.52 -12.07
N ASN A 26 -1.01 5.11 -12.49
CA ASN A 26 -0.11 4.53 -13.50
C ASN A 26 0.80 3.44 -12.92
N ILE A 27 0.21 2.30 -12.56
CA ILE A 27 0.92 1.15 -11.96
C ILE A 27 0.52 -0.20 -12.59
N TYR A 28 -0.06 -0.17 -13.78
CA TYR A 28 -0.57 -1.36 -14.47
C TYR A 28 0.34 -1.83 -15.62
N ASP A 29 1.38 -1.07 -15.93
CA ASP A 29 2.36 -1.33 -16.98
C ASP A 29 3.58 -2.15 -16.50
N PHE A 30 3.60 -2.54 -15.22
CA PHE A 30 4.61 -3.43 -14.66
C PHE A 30 4.00 -4.37 -13.61
N GLU A 31 4.76 -5.40 -13.25
CA GLU A 31 4.46 -6.33 -12.17
C GLU A 31 5.66 -6.47 -11.23
N LEU A 32 5.39 -6.91 -10.01
CA LEU A 32 6.43 -7.25 -9.04
C LEU A 32 6.74 -8.73 -9.17
N SER A 33 8.03 -9.10 -9.19
CA SER A 33 8.40 -10.51 -9.16
C SER A 33 8.01 -11.17 -7.83
N ALA A 34 8.02 -12.50 -7.77
CA ALA A 34 7.78 -13.21 -6.52
C ALA A 34 8.80 -12.82 -5.43
N GLU A 35 10.05 -12.56 -5.83
CA GLU A 35 11.12 -12.13 -4.94
C GLU A 35 10.87 -10.71 -4.40
N ASP A 36 10.42 -9.78 -5.25
CA ASP A 36 10.06 -8.42 -4.83
C ASP A 36 8.88 -8.42 -3.86
N MET A 37 7.85 -9.24 -4.14
CA MET A 37 6.70 -9.38 -3.25
C MET A 37 7.14 -9.88 -1.87
N ALA A 38 7.96 -10.93 -1.81
CA ALA A 38 8.48 -11.49 -0.58
C ALA A 38 9.38 -10.50 0.19
N ALA A 39 10.19 -9.71 -0.52
CA ALA A 39 11.03 -8.69 0.07
C ALA A 39 10.18 -7.60 0.76
N ILE A 40 9.09 -7.16 0.13
CA ILE A 40 8.17 -6.19 0.72
C ILE A 40 7.42 -6.80 1.93
N ASP A 41 6.95 -8.04 1.83
CA ASP A 41 6.28 -8.74 2.94
C ASP A 41 7.17 -8.83 4.18
N SER A 42 8.48 -9.01 3.98
CA SER A 42 9.48 -9.10 5.06
C SER A 42 9.67 -7.78 5.83
N LEU A 43 9.14 -6.66 5.35
CA LEU A 43 9.22 -5.36 6.03
C LEU A 43 8.20 -5.22 7.17
N ASN A 44 7.30 -6.18 7.37
CA ASN A 44 6.32 -6.12 8.45
C ASN A 44 7.00 -6.02 9.82
N GLN A 45 6.48 -5.13 10.67
CA GLN A 45 6.94 -4.90 12.05
C GLN A 45 5.77 -4.91 13.04
N ASP A 46 4.58 -5.35 12.61
CA ASP A 46 3.32 -5.24 13.37
C ASP A 46 3.06 -3.82 13.90
N ARG A 47 3.55 -2.82 13.15
CA ARG A 47 3.54 -1.41 13.55
C ARG A 47 2.37 -0.68 12.91
N ARG A 48 1.53 -0.06 13.74
CA ARG A 48 0.41 0.80 13.31
C ARG A 48 0.84 2.28 13.24
N VAL A 49 0.32 2.99 12.23
CA VAL A 49 0.41 4.47 12.14
C VAL A 49 -0.85 5.14 12.68
N GLY A 50 -2.01 4.49 12.50
CA GLY A 50 -3.26 4.85 13.14
C GLY A 50 -3.39 4.26 14.55
N PRO A 51 -4.47 4.59 15.25
CA PRO A 51 -4.73 4.04 16.57
C PRO A 51 -5.00 2.53 16.56
N ASP A 52 -4.78 1.90 17.72
CA ASP A 52 -5.15 0.51 17.96
C ASP A 52 -6.67 0.39 18.17
N PRO A 53 -7.40 -0.39 17.35
CA PRO A 53 -8.86 -0.53 17.47
C PRO A 53 -9.31 -1.00 18.86
N ASP A 54 -8.50 -1.77 19.59
CA ASP A 54 -8.89 -2.30 20.91
C ASP A 54 -8.69 -1.28 22.05
N HIS A 55 -7.86 -0.26 21.82
CA HIS A 55 -7.44 0.71 22.85
C HIS A 55 -7.71 2.17 22.44
N PHE A 56 -8.47 2.40 21.38
CA PHE A 56 -8.76 3.75 20.89
C PHE A 56 -9.98 4.36 21.60
N ASN A 57 -9.74 5.44 22.34
CA ASN A 57 -10.77 6.28 22.95
C ASN A 57 -10.81 7.63 22.22
N PHE A 58 -12.01 8.06 21.81
CA PHE A 58 -12.28 9.30 21.07
C PHE A 58 -12.61 10.47 22.00
#